data_AF-A0A434CHU8-F1
#
_entry.id   AF-A0A434CHU8-F1
#
_cell.length_a   1.000
_cell.length_b   1.000
_cell.length_c   1.000
_cell.angle_alpha   90.00
_cell.angle_beta   90.00
_cell.angle_gamma   90.00
#
_symmetry.space_group_name_H-M   'P 1'
#
loop_
_entity.id
_entity.type
_entity.pdbx_description
1 polymer ?
#
loop_
_entity_poly.entity_id
_entity_poly.type
_entity_poly.pdbx_seq_one_letter_code
_entity_poly.pdbx_strand_id
1 'polypeptide(L)'
;MLDKSGSSLGRSASRKVAPGAPTNGSQASADRASLTYITDAEPGIRRLRVGKGFSYKGPDGKGVDEDTLARIKALAIPPAWTDVWISPVADGHIQATGRDQRGRKQYRYHALWAEERDGVKYSSLVAFA
;
A
#
# COMPACT_ATOMS: atom_id res chain seq x y z
N MET A 1 32.04 34.59 19.14
CA MET A 1 31.88 34.36 17.69
C MET A 1 32.63 33.09 17.35
N LEU A 2 31.94 31.98 17.15
CA LEU A 2 32.52 30.75 16.60
C LEU A 2 31.54 30.23 15.55
N ASP A 3 32.10 29.93 14.40
CA ASP A 3 31.46 29.73 13.12
C ASP A 3 30.76 28.36 13.02
N LYS A 4 29.84 28.28 12.05
CA LYS A 4 29.18 27.05 11.59
C LYS A 4 29.86 26.60 10.30
N SER A 5 30.40 25.39 10.30
CA SER A 5 30.65 24.50 9.14
C SER A 5 31.05 23.14 9.74
N GLY A 6 30.67 21.96 9.29
CA GLY A 6 29.80 21.47 8.23
C GLY A 6 29.85 19.92 8.30
N SER A 7 28.79 19.30 7.78
CA SER A 7 28.73 17.97 7.15
C SER A 7 29.21 16.67 7.85
N SER A 8 28.31 15.68 7.72
CA SER A 8 28.55 14.27 7.37
C SER A 8 28.67 13.24 8.50
N LEU A 9 27.62 12.41 8.65
CA LEU A 9 27.60 10.95 8.44
C LEU A 9 26.49 10.31 9.29
N GLY A 10 25.60 9.56 8.64
CA GLY A 10 24.59 8.76 9.31
C GLY A 10 23.99 7.74 8.36
N ARG A 11 24.79 6.75 7.97
CA ARG A 11 24.36 5.57 7.21
C ARG A 11 23.20 4.85 7.92
N SER A 12 22.28 4.38 7.08
CA SER A 12 21.53 3.13 7.17
C SER A 12 21.41 2.49 8.56
N ALA A 13 20.24 2.63 9.18
CA ALA A 13 19.82 1.78 10.27
C ALA A 13 18.89 0.69 9.72
N SER A 14 19.47 -0.44 9.34
CA SER A 14 18.76 -1.72 9.26
C SER A 14 18.13 -2.01 10.62
N ARG A 15 16.84 -1.77 10.77
CA ARG A 15 16.12 -2.18 11.97
C ARG A 15 15.75 -3.65 11.81
N LYS A 16 16.54 -4.54 12.44
CA LYS A 16 16.18 -5.95 12.61
C LYS A 16 14.84 -6.04 13.36
N VAL A 17 13.88 -6.74 12.77
CA VAL A 17 12.64 -7.14 13.43
C VAL A 17 12.93 -8.38 14.29
N ALA A 18 12.49 -8.35 15.56
CA ALA A 18 12.64 -9.44 16.52
C ALA A 18 11.71 -10.63 16.18
N PRO A 19 12.10 -11.89 16.46
CA PRO A 19 11.26 -13.05 16.19
C PRO A 19 10.26 -13.23 17.36
N GLY A 20 8.95 -13.29 17.05
CA GLY A 20 7.94 -13.68 18.04
C GLY A 20 6.59 -12.94 18.03
N ALA A 21 6.34 -12.03 17.09
CA ALA A 21 4.99 -11.49 16.92
C ALA A 21 4.11 -12.50 16.16
N PRO A 22 2.83 -12.71 16.54
CA PRO A 22 1.94 -13.62 15.82
C PRO A 22 1.73 -13.10 14.40
N THR A 23 2.27 -13.80 13.42
CA THR A 23 2.10 -13.51 12.00
C THR A 23 0.63 -13.60 11.65
N ASN A 24 -0.01 -12.45 11.52
CA ASN A 24 -1.40 -12.36 11.09
C ASN A 24 -1.53 -13.10 9.74
N GLY A 25 -2.62 -13.83 9.48
CA GLY A 25 -2.74 -14.65 8.25
C GLY A 25 -2.58 -13.88 6.93
N SER A 26 -2.66 -12.54 7.01
CA SER A 26 -2.35 -11.61 5.92
C SER A 26 -0.85 -11.42 5.64
N GLN A 27 0.04 -11.55 6.63
CA GLN A 27 1.50 -11.51 6.40
C GLN A 27 1.98 -12.80 5.74
N ALA A 28 1.56 -13.97 6.25
CA ALA A 28 1.98 -15.27 5.73
C ALA A 28 1.58 -15.52 4.25
N SER A 29 0.46 -14.92 3.80
CA SER A 29 0.05 -15.00 2.40
C SER A 29 0.82 -14.02 1.51
N ALA A 30 1.39 -12.95 2.06
CA ALA A 30 2.12 -11.94 1.28
C ALA A 30 3.51 -12.48 0.95
N ASP A 31 4.13 -13.14 1.93
CA ASP A 31 5.44 -13.77 1.79
C ASP A 31 5.44 -14.86 0.70
N ARG A 32 4.35 -15.63 0.58
CA ARG A 32 4.22 -16.67 -0.45
C ARG A 32 4.06 -16.11 -1.86
N ALA A 33 3.36 -14.98 -2.00
CA ALA A 33 3.25 -14.24 -3.26
C ALA A 33 4.50 -13.38 -3.57
N SER A 34 5.53 -13.38 -2.70
CA SER A 34 6.65 -12.42 -2.76
C SER A 34 6.19 -10.95 -2.80
N LEU A 35 5.08 -10.63 -2.13
CA LEU A 35 4.50 -9.29 -2.04
C LEU A 35 4.89 -8.63 -0.72
N THR A 36 5.12 -7.32 -0.77
CA THR A 36 5.42 -6.52 0.42
C THR A 36 4.16 -6.33 1.27
N TYR A 37 4.26 -6.66 2.56
CA TYR A 37 3.21 -6.32 3.52
C TYR A 37 3.23 -4.83 3.85
N ILE A 38 2.20 -4.08 3.43
CA ILE A 38 2.07 -2.63 3.62
C ILE A 38 0.65 -2.26 4.09
N THR A 39 0.53 -1.20 4.88
CA THR A 39 -0.77 -0.74 5.41
C THR A 39 -1.05 0.73 5.11
N ASP A 40 -2.33 1.12 5.17
CA ASP A 40 -2.76 2.50 4.94
C ASP A 40 -2.46 3.47 6.11
N ALA A 41 -1.84 2.97 7.17
CA ALA A 41 -1.27 3.78 8.25
C ALA A 41 0.09 4.37 7.88
N GLU A 42 0.77 3.82 6.89
CA GLU A 42 2.06 4.30 6.42
C GLU A 42 1.89 5.49 5.45
N PRO A 43 2.91 6.35 5.31
CA PRO A 43 2.91 7.39 4.30
C PRO A 43 2.69 6.79 2.91
N GLY A 44 1.70 7.30 2.18
CA GLY A 44 1.39 6.81 0.84
C GLY A 44 0.92 7.93 -0.07
N ILE A 45 0.58 7.55 -1.30
CA ILE A 45 0.11 8.46 -2.32
C ILE A 45 -1.33 8.88 -1.99
N ARG A 46 -1.59 10.18 -2.00
CA ARG A 46 -2.91 10.76 -1.74
C ARG A 46 -3.58 11.17 -3.03
N ARG A 47 -4.86 10.82 -3.18
CA ARG A 47 -5.72 11.31 -4.26
C ARG A 47 -6.40 12.60 -3.84
N LEU A 48 -6.25 13.64 -4.65
CA LEU A 48 -6.82 14.97 -4.43
C LEU A 48 -7.76 15.32 -5.57
N ARG A 49 -8.93 15.87 -5.27
CA ARG A 49 -9.88 16.34 -6.29
C ARG A 49 -9.36 17.66 -6.87
N VAL A 50 -9.26 17.76 -8.20
CA VAL A 50 -8.85 18.98 -8.89
C VAL A 50 -9.79 19.21 -10.07
N GLY A 51 -10.64 20.24 -9.97
CA GLY A 51 -11.69 20.51 -10.96
C GLY A 51 -12.55 19.28 -11.25
N LYS A 52 -12.56 18.84 -12.52
CA LYS A 52 -13.32 17.67 -12.97
C LYS A 52 -12.60 16.33 -12.77
N GLY A 53 -11.33 16.33 -12.35
CA GLY A 53 -10.50 15.13 -12.24
C GLY A 53 -9.80 14.98 -10.88
N PHE A 54 -8.71 14.21 -10.90
CA PHE A 54 -7.90 13.94 -9.71
C PHE A 54 -6.41 14.20 -9.99
N SER A 55 -5.71 14.70 -8.98
CA SER A 55 -4.24 14.71 -8.93
C SER A 55 -3.75 13.76 -7.84
N TYR A 56 -2.53 13.24 -8.01
CA TYR A 56 -1.92 12.31 -7.07
C TYR A 56 -0.63 12.90 -6.54
N LYS A 57 -0.48 12.89 -5.21
CA LYS A 57 0.73 13.37 -4.55
C LYS A 57 1.35 12.26 -3.72
N GLY A 58 2.67 12.10 -3.86
CA GLY A 58 3.46 11.19 -3.06
C GLY A 58 3.57 11.61 -1.59
N PRO A 59 4.19 10.77 -0.74
CA PRO A 59 4.45 11.07 0.67
C PRO A 59 5.26 12.36 0.89
N ASP A 60 6.08 12.74 -0.09
CA ASP A 60 6.90 13.96 -0.09
C ASP A 60 6.13 15.21 -0.56
N GLY A 61 4.85 15.06 -0.90
CA GLY A 61 3.99 16.13 -1.40
C GLY A 61 4.19 16.47 -2.88
N LYS A 62 5.09 15.78 -3.59
CA LYS A 62 5.31 16.00 -5.03
C LYS A 62 4.32 15.20 -5.87
N GLY A 63 4.17 15.59 -7.13
CA GLY A 63 3.42 14.81 -8.11
C GLY A 63 4.09 13.44 -8.32
N VAL A 64 3.27 12.43 -8.59
CA VAL A 64 3.76 11.10 -8.97
C VAL A 64 4.29 11.09 -10.41
N ASP A 65 5.23 10.19 -10.70
CA ASP A 65 5.71 9.93 -12.06
C ASP A 65 4.66 9.22 -12.94
N GLU A 66 4.98 9.08 -14.23
CA GLU A 66 4.08 8.53 -15.23
C GLU A 66 3.78 7.04 -15.01
N ASP A 67 4.78 6.24 -14.63
CA ASP A 67 4.63 4.82 -14.35
C ASP A 67 3.70 4.58 -13.15
N THR A 68 3.88 5.35 -12.09
CA THR A 68 3.02 5.36 -10.92
C THR A 68 1.60 5.78 -11.29
N LEU A 69 1.45 6.82 -12.12
CA LEU A 69 0.14 7.26 -12.59
C LEU A 69 -0.57 6.19 -13.43
N ALA A 70 0.16 5.49 -14.30
CA ALA A 70 -0.37 4.40 -15.10
C ALA A 70 -0.85 3.24 -14.21
N ARG A 71 -0.06 2.84 -13.22
CA ARG A 71 -0.46 1.85 -12.21
C ARG A 71 -1.73 2.27 -11.47
N ILE A 72 -1.79 3.52 -11.00
CA ILE A 72 -2.96 4.05 -10.30
C ILE A 72 -4.23 3.96 -11.16
N LYS A 73 -4.14 4.28 -12.45
CA LYS A 73 -5.26 4.16 -13.38
C LYS A 73 -5.72 2.71 -13.53
N ALA A 74 -4.79 1.76 -13.61
CA ALA A 74 -5.09 0.33 -13.71
C ALA A 74 -5.85 -0.22 -12.48
N LEU A 75 -5.67 0.38 -11.30
CA LEU A 75 -6.41 -0.02 -10.08
C LEU A 75 -7.93 0.26 -10.14
N ALA A 76 -8.38 1.07 -11.11
CA ALA A 76 -9.79 1.43 -11.29
C ALA A 76 -10.48 1.83 -9.96
N ILE A 77 -9.86 2.77 -9.23
CA ILE A 77 -10.37 3.26 -7.95
C ILE A 77 -11.62 4.11 -8.22
N PRO A 78 -12.80 3.73 -7.69
CA PRO A 78 -14.04 4.43 -7.98
C PRO A 78 -13.93 5.94 -7.68
N PRO A 79 -14.46 6.81 -8.56
CA PRO A 79 -14.38 8.26 -8.38
C PRO A 79 -15.17 8.74 -7.14
N ALA A 80 -16.15 7.96 -6.68
CA ALA A 80 -16.94 8.25 -5.50
C ALA A 80 -16.22 7.98 -4.17
N TRP A 81 -15.07 7.29 -4.17
CA TRP A 81 -14.35 7.03 -2.92
C TRP A 81 -13.70 8.29 -2.35
N THR A 82 -13.81 8.48 -1.05
CA THR A 82 -13.11 9.53 -0.28
C THR A 82 -11.95 8.95 0.51
N ASP A 83 -11.12 9.82 1.10
CA ASP A 83 -9.97 9.46 1.94
C ASP A 83 -9.06 8.39 1.32
N VAL A 84 -8.82 8.52 0.02
CA VAL A 84 -8.08 7.50 -0.73
C VAL A 84 -6.59 7.56 -0.40
N TRP A 85 -6.08 6.42 0.05
CA TRP A 85 -4.66 6.11 0.19
C TRP A 85 -4.28 5.10 -0.88
N ILE A 86 -3.12 5.30 -1.49
CA ILE A 86 -2.56 4.42 -2.51
C ILE A 86 -1.14 4.05 -2.11
N SER A 87 -0.80 2.76 -2.22
CA SER A 87 0.53 2.27 -1.91
C SER A 87 1.58 2.91 -2.82
N PRO A 88 2.69 3.45 -2.26
CA PRO A 88 3.83 3.89 -3.06
C PRO A 88 4.60 2.69 -3.65
N VAL A 89 4.47 1.51 -3.04
CA VAL A 89 5.16 0.27 -3.41
C VAL A 89 4.29 -0.53 -4.38
N ALA A 90 4.82 -0.84 -5.56
CA ALA A 90 4.07 -1.52 -6.63
C ALA A 90 3.71 -2.96 -6.28
N ASP A 91 4.58 -3.66 -5.56
CA ASP A 91 4.42 -5.05 -5.06
C ASP A 91 3.74 -5.13 -3.68
N GLY A 92 3.14 -4.04 -3.20
CA GLY A 92 2.38 -4.05 -1.95
C GLY A 92 1.10 -4.89 -2.07
N HIS A 93 0.84 -5.79 -1.12
CA HIS A 93 -0.37 -6.65 -1.18
C HIS A 93 -1.68 -5.83 -1.21
N ILE A 94 -1.73 -4.70 -0.49
CA ILE A 94 -2.77 -3.68 -0.62
C ILE A 94 -2.25 -2.58 -1.55
N GLN A 95 -2.99 -2.31 -2.62
CA GLN A 95 -2.65 -1.26 -3.58
C GLN A 95 -3.35 0.06 -3.30
N ALA A 96 -4.59 0.01 -2.81
CA ALA A 96 -5.30 1.21 -2.39
C ALA A 96 -6.34 0.91 -1.30
N THR A 97 -6.61 1.92 -0.48
CA THR A 97 -7.77 1.96 0.41
C THR A 97 -8.55 3.25 0.19
N GLY A 98 -9.81 3.25 0.59
CA GLY A 98 -10.66 4.44 0.56
C GLY A 98 -11.97 4.21 1.30
N ARG A 99 -12.80 5.24 1.35
CA ARG A 99 -14.15 5.19 1.93
C ARG A 99 -15.18 5.23 0.83
N ASP A 100 -16.14 4.30 0.84
CA ASP A 100 -17.26 4.36 -0.10
C ASP A 100 -18.28 5.45 0.29
N GLN A 101 -19.35 5.61 -0.50
CA GLN A 101 -20.42 6.57 -0.23
C GLN A 101 -21.15 6.34 1.11
N ARG A 102 -20.97 5.16 1.73
CA ARG A 102 -21.55 4.80 3.03
C ARG A 102 -20.50 4.90 4.16
N GLY A 103 -19.31 5.44 3.89
CA GLY A 103 -18.22 5.59 4.87
C GLY A 103 -17.48 4.28 5.20
N ARG A 104 -17.77 3.18 4.51
CA ARG A 104 -17.12 1.89 4.77
C ARG A 104 -15.74 1.88 4.13
N LYS A 105 -14.76 1.31 4.84
CA LYS A 105 -13.40 1.14 4.29
C LYS A 105 -13.42 0.06 3.21
N GLN A 106 -12.97 0.43 2.02
CA GLN A 106 -12.83 -0.45 0.87
C GLN A 106 -11.34 -0.62 0.52
N TYR A 107 -11.01 -1.75 -0.10
CA TYR A 107 -9.65 -2.14 -0.45
C TYR A 107 -9.55 -2.46 -1.94
N ARG A 108 -8.38 -2.16 -2.52
CA ARG A 108 -7.88 -2.72 -3.77
C ARG A 108 -6.62 -3.50 -3.44
N TYR A 109 -6.58 -4.76 -3.84
CA TYR A 109 -5.43 -5.64 -3.64
C TYR A 109 -4.60 -5.74 -4.92
N HIS A 110 -3.36 -6.16 -4.78
CA HIS A 110 -2.53 -6.57 -5.91
C HIS A 110 -3.17 -7.76 -6.64
N ALA A 111 -2.99 -7.88 -7.96
CA ALA A 111 -3.59 -8.96 -8.74
C ALA A 111 -3.12 -10.34 -8.25
N LEU A 112 -1.81 -10.51 -8.07
CA LEU A 112 -1.21 -11.74 -7.54
C LEU A 112 -1.73 -12.13 -6.13
N TRP A 113 -2.14 -11.15 -5.33
CA TRP A 113 -2.71 -11.42 -4.01
C TRP A 113 -4.12 -12.04 -4.10
N ALA A 114 -4.91 -11.61 -5.08
CA ALA A 114 -6.24 -12.16 -5.30
C ALA A 114 -6.16 -13.64 -5.73
N GLU A 115 -5.25 -13.95 -6.65
CA GLU A 115 -5.05 -15.31 -7.18
C GLU A 115 -4.68 -16.32 -6.08
N GLU A 116 -3.80 -15.95 -5.15
CA GLU A 116 -3.36 -16.86 -4.09
C GLU A 116 -4.46 -17.07 -3.02
N ARG A 117 -5.20 -16.02 -2.65
CA ARG A 117 -6.28 -16.14 -1.67
C ARG A 117 -7.48 -16.93 -2.19
N ASP A 118 -7.74 -16.87 -3.49
CA ASP A 118 -8.76 -17.73 -4.12
C ASP A 118 -8.33 -19.20 -4.04
N GLY A 119 -7.06 -19.53 -4.30
CA GLY A 119 -6.53 -20.89 -4.12
C GLY A 119 -6.58 -21.41 -2.67
N VAL A 120 -6.27 -20.56 -1.69
CA VAL A 120 -6.27 -20.94 -0.26
C VAL A 120 -7.68 -21.03 0.35
N LYS A 121 -8.66 -20.28 -0.18
CA LYS A 121 -10.05 -20.40 0.27
C LYS A 121 -10.70 -21.73 -0.11
N TYR A 122 -10.31 -22.34 -1.24
CA TYR A 122 -10.83 -23.66 -1.62
C TYR A 122 -10.26 -24.79 -0.77
N SER A 123 -8.98 -24.73 -0.36
CA SER A 123 -8.39 -25.77 0.47
C SER A 123 -8.91 -25.79 1.91
N SER A 124 -9.38 -24.65 2.43
CA SER A 124 -9.94 -24.58 3.80
C SER A 124 -11.37 -25.12 3.91
N LEU A 125 -12.08 -25.34 2.80
CA LEU A 125 -13.43 -25.94 2.81
C LEU A 125 -13.40 -27.48 2.87
N VAL A 126 -12.24 -28.11 2.63
CA VAL A 126 -12.09 -29.58 2.66
C VAL A 126 -12.00 -30.11 4.10
N ALA A 127 -11.85 -29.25 5.11
CA ALA A 127 -11.71 -29.64 6.51
C ALA A 127 -13.05 -29.82 7.29
N PHE A 128 -14.19 -29.89 6.59
CA PHE A 128 -15.52 -30.03 7.19
C PHE A 128 -16.34 -31.21 6.63
N ALA A 129 -15.67 -32.26 6.12
CA ALA A 129 -16.32 -33.51 5.70
C ALA A 129 -16.19 -34.60 6.77
#